data_AF-A0A3M1A5F9-F1
#
_entry.id   AF-A0A3M1A5F9-F1
#
_cell.length_a   1.000
_cell.length_b   1.000
_cell.length_c   1.000
_cell.angle_alpha   90.00
_cell.angle_beta   90.00
_cell.angle_gamma   90.00
#
_symmetry.space_group_name_H-M   'P 1'
#
loop_
_entity.id
_entity.type
_entity.pdbx_description
1 polymer ?
#
loop_
_entity_poly.entity_id
_entity_poly.type
_entity_poly.pdbx_seq_one_letter_code
_entity_poly.pdbx_strand_id
1 'polypeptide(L)'
;MEILGEKEGLNLLENLIEGHNSSVSKSELEIIKQLKSFIQQVKNSGFLPKRLHFAIQRYLRWLSLNPRATAQARLDTVQELWTTYRLDTLEKDFPGVRIQLFRDTVFKDAGKPVQNRLNDIVQKLKERALADDEIVDTLLTLKDLEPLSSEMEFYLTRMTYPHLSSTDSAEILSVIKWGSQKSDVVVYFEDKEGQLLRVRQPVTHKEVARLYRLFLSANLPVEFSQEHHFLVVVDEKGQVIGGLFYRFTGSDSAHMEKMVIEEHHRKKGIGEGLLKEFFNRLRNHGVKAVTVGFLQPAYFHRFGFNIDHRYAGMVKYLTYDSSQDWASEEIQNI
;
A
#
# COMPACT_ATOMS: atom_id res chain seq x y z
N MET A 1 -19.90 13.20 -14.21
CA MET A 1 -18.53 12.67 -14.04
C MET A 1 -18.49 11.46 -13.14
N GLU A 2 -19.07 11.47 -11.93
CA GLU A 2 -19.19 10.23 -11.14
C GLU A 2 -20.16 9.21 -11.77
N ILE A 3 -21.25 9.70 -12.39
CA ILE A 3 -22.26 8.84 -13.02
C ILE A 3 -21.90 8.54 -14.48
N LEU A 4 -21.62 9.59 -15.26
CA LEU A 4 -21.33 9.50 -16.69
C LEU A 4 -19.87 9.14 -17.02
N GLY A 5 -19.00 9.01 -16.03
CA GLY A 5 -17.56 8.99 -16.27
C GLY A 5 -16.98 10.35 -16.66
N GLU A 6 -15.64 10.43 -16.67
CA GLU A 6 -14.89 11.68 -16.84
C GLU A 6 -14.99 12.22 -18.28
N LYS A 7 -14.80 11.36 -19.28
CA LYS A 7 -14.81 11.74 -20.71
C LYS A 7 -16.17 12.27 -21.17
N GLU A 8 -17.24 11.51 -20.92
CA GLU A 8 -18.59 11.91 -21.31
C GLU A 8 -19.08 13.10 -20.48
N GLY A 9 -18.70 13.15 -19.20
CA GLY A 9 -18.94 14.30 -18.34
C GLY A 9 -18.26 15.58 -18.84
N LEU A 10 -17.00 15.51 -19.28
CA LEU A 10 -16.28 16.66 -19.85
C LEU A 10 -16.97 17.14 -21.12
N ASN A 11 -17.26 16.24 -22.07
CA ASN A 11 -17.95 16.58 -23.31
C ASN A 11 -19.31 17.25 -23.05
N LEU A 12 -20.08 16.76 -22.07
CA LEU A 12 -21.36 17.38 -21.70
C LEU A 12 -21.17 18.82 -21.21
N LEU A 13 -20.19 19.06 -20.33
CA LEU A 13 -19.92 20.40 -19.80
C LEU A 13 -19.39 21.36 -20.87
N GLU A 14 -18.57 20.87 -21.81
CA GLU A 14 -18.08 21.66 -22.95
C GLU A 14 -19.22 22.06 -23.89
N ASN A 15 -20.09 21.12 -24.26
CA ASN A 15 -21.28 21.39 -25.08
C ASN A 15 -22.23 22.41 -24.42
N LEU A 16 -22.37 22.36 -23.08
CA LEU A 16 -23.17 23.34 -22.33
C LEU A 16 -22.59 24.76 -22.43
N ILE A 17 -21.27 24.91 -22.49
CA ILE A 17 -20.63 26.21 -22.66
C ILE A 17 -20.81 26.73 -24.09
N GLU A 18 -20.67 25.86 -25.10
CA GLU A 18 -20.78 26.22 -26.51
C GLU A 18 -22.21 26.60 -26.95
N GLY A 19 -23.24 26.05 -26.29
CA GLY A 19 -24.64 26.35 -26.55
C GLY A 19 -25.10 27.78 -26.17
N HIS A 20 -24.32 28.52 -25.37
CA HIS A 20 -24.66 29.88 -24.93
C HIS A 20 -24.11 30.95 -25.88
N ASN A 21 -24.82 31.21 -26.99
CA ASN A 21 -24.44 32.22 -28.01
C ASN A 21 -25.33 33.49 -28.04
N SER A 22 -26.15 33.75 -27.04
CA SER A 22 -27.01 34.95 -27.00
C SER A 22 -27.20 35.53 -25.60
N SER A 23 -27.31 36.87 -25.52
CA SER A 23 -27.49 37.75 -24.34
C SER A 23 -27.47 37.03 -22.98
N VAL A 24 -26.26 36.78 -22.48
CA VAL A 24 -26.02 36.07 -21.24
C VAL A 24 -26.05 37.05 -20.07
N SER A 25 -26.82 36.74 -19.03
CA SER A 25 -26.86 37.54 -17.79
C SER A 25 -25.53 37.52 -17.05
N LYS A 26 -25.29 38.51 -16.18
CA LYS A 26 -24.05 38.60 -15.39
C LYS A 26 -23.82 37.36 -14.50
N SER A 27 -24.88 36.74 -13.97
CA SER A 27 -24.80 35.51 -13.18
C SER A 27 -24.40 34.29 -14.01
N GLU A 28 -24.92 34.17 -15.24
CA GLU A 28 -24.58 33.07 -16.14
C GLU A 28 -23.13 33.16 -16.63
N LEU A 29 -22.61 34.38 -16.85
CA LEU A 29 -21.19 34.59 -17.17
C LEU A 29 -20.26 34.07 -16.06
N GLU A 30 -20.63 34.28 -14.79
CA GLU A 30 -19.85 33.77 -13.66
C GLU A 30 -19.89 32.23 -13.58
N ILE A 31 -21.05 31.62 -13.82
CA ILE A 31 -21.20 30.17 -13.89
C ILE A 31 -20.35 29.58 -15.03
N ILE A 32 -20.38 30.19 -16.22
CA ILE A 32 -19.55 29.76 -17.36
C ILE A 32 -18.06 29.85 -17.01
N LYS A 33 -17.64 30.91 -16.33
CA LYS A 33 -16.25 31.06 -15.88
C LYS A 33 -15.85 29.96 -14.89
N GLN A 34 -16.72 29.65 -13.94
CA GLN A 34 -16.51 28.55 -12.98
C GLN A 34 -16.47 27.19 -13.68
N LEU A 35 -17.36 26.94 -14.64
CA LEU A 35 -17.35 25.72 -15.46
C LEU A 35 -16.07 25.57 -16.27
N LYS A 36 -15.60 26.63 -16.94
CA LYS A 36 -14.32 26.61 -17.67
C LYS A 36 -13.15 26.31 -16.74
N SER A 37 -13.13 26.93 -15.55
CA SER A 37 -12.09 26.65 -14.54
C SER A 37 -12.14 25.20 -14.06
N PHE A 38 -13.34 24.66 -13.83
CA PHE A 38 -13.52 23.27 -13.42
C PHE A 38 -13.07 22.29 -14.51
N ILE A 39 -13.47 22.50 -15.77
CA ILE A 39 -13.04 21.69 -16.91
C ILE A 39 -11.51 21.69 -17.01
N GLN A 40 -10.88 22.87 -16.91
CA GLN A 40 -9.42 22.96 -16.98
C GLN A 40 -8.74 22.24 -15.82
N GLN A 41 -9.29 22.34 -14.61
CA GLN A 41 -8.79 21.61 -13.44
C GLN A 41 -8.87 20.08 -13.66
N VAL A 42 -10.01 19.59 -14.14
CA VAL A 42 -10.21 18.16 -14.42
C VAL A 42 -9.23 17.69 -15.49
N LYS A 43 -9.03 18.45 -16.57
CA LYS A 43 -8.04 18.12 -17.62
C LYS A 43 -6.60 18.09 -17.11
N ASN A 44 -6.25 18.98 -16.19
CA ASN A 44 -4.86 19.11 -15.71
C ASN A 44 -4.52 18.15 -14.56
N SER A 45 -5.49 17.84 -13.70
CA SER A 45 -5.24 17.16 -12.41
C SER A 45 -6.14 15.94 -12.20
N GLY A 46 -6.96 15.62 -13.18
CA GLY A 46 -7.96 14.56 -13.13
C GLY A 46 -9.19 14.96 -12.31
N PHE A 47 -10.31 14.29 -12.60
CA PHE A 47 -11.52 14.41 -11.80
C PHE A 47 -11.29 13.97 -10.34
N LEU A 48 -11.86 14.74 -9.39
CA LEU A 48 -11.89 14.42 -7.97
C LEU A 48 -13.32 14.06 -7.57
N PRO A 49 -13.60 12.78 -7.21
CA PRO A 49 -14.91 12.42 -6.68
C PRO A 49 -15.22 13.21 -5.40
N LYS A 50 -16.51 13.44 -5.14
CA LYS A 50 -17.01 14.31 -4.07
C LYS A 50 -16.47 13.93 -2.69
N ARG A 51 -16.37 12.62 -2.41
CA ARG A 51 -15.81 12.09 -1.15
C ARG A 51 -14.34 12.47 -0.99
N LEU A 52 -13.54 12.27 -2.05
CA LEU A 52 -12.12 12.66 -2.07
C LEU A 52 -11.96 14.19 -1.95
N HIS A 53 -12.76 14.95 -2.71
CA HIS A 53 -12.76 16.42 -2.65
C HIS A 53 -12.99 16.92 -1.21
N PHE A 54 -14.01 16.41 -0.52
CA PHE A 54 -14.29 16.84 0.86
C PHE A 54 -13.25 16.35 1.87
N ALA A 55 -12.65 15.18 1.67
CA ALA A 55 -11.52 14.73 2.48
C ALA A 55 -10.33 15.72 2.37
N ILE A 56 -9.97 16.11 1.14
CA ILE A 56 -8.91 17.11 0.89
C ILE A 56 -9.27 18.46 1.52
N GLN A 57 -10.50 18.95 1.32
CA GLN A 57 -10.93 20.23 1.91
C GLN A 57 -10.89 20.20 3.44
N ARG A 58 -11.27 19.08 4.06
CA ARG A 58 -11.19 18.90 5.51
C ARG A 58 -9.75 18.91 6.01
N TYR A 59 -8.84 18.22 5.31
CA TYR A 59 -7.40 18.28 5.61
C TYR A 59 -6.88 19.71 5.54
N LEU A 60 -7.16 20.44 4.46
CA LEU A 60 -6.67 21.80 4.26
C LEU A 60 -7.21 22.78 5.32
N ARG A 61 -8.47 22.64 5.72
CA ARG A 61 -9.05 23.41 6.83
C ARG A 61 -8.40 23.09 8.17
N TRP A 62 -8.14 21.81 8.44
CA TRP A 62 -7.41 21.41 9.65
C TRP A 62 -5.99 21.97 9.65
N LEU A 63 -5.28 21.89 8.53
CA LEU A 63 -3.92 22.41 8.40
C LEU A 63 -3.86 23.94 8.57
N SER A 64 -4.88 24.67 8.11
CA SER A 64 -4.93 26.13 8.33
C SER A 64 -5.11 26.51 9.80
N LEU A 65 -5.71 25.62 10.61
CA LEU A 65 -5.82 25.78 12.06
C LEU A 65 -4.56 25.29 12.79
N ASN A 66 -3.79 24.38 12.19
CA ASN A 66 -2.57 23.82 12.76
C ASN A 66 -1.38 23.91 11.78
N PRO A 67 -0.90 25.12 11.46
CA PRO A 67 0.12 25.33 10.42
C PRO A 67 1.49 24.71 10.78
N ARG A 68 1.75 24.49 12.07
CA ARG A 68 2.98 23.88 12.59
C ARG A 68 2.84 22.37 12.83
N ALA A 69 1.80 21.74 12.29
CA ALA A 69 1.62 20.29 12.38
C ALA A 69 2.86 19.56 11.87
N THR A 70 3.35 18.60 12.66
CA THR A 70 4.48 17.73 12.31
C THR A 70 4.11 16.82 11.14
N ALA A 71 5.13 16.26 10.46
CA ALA A 71 4.89 15.32 9.36
C ALA A 71 4.05 14.10 9.78
N GLN A 72 4.32 13.62 10.99
CA GLN A 72 3.56 12.61 11.70
C GLN A 72 2.07 12.97 11.81
N ALA A 73 1.73 14.12 12.40
CA ALA A 73 0.35 14.54 12.61
C ALA A 73 -0.40 14.79 11.28
N ARG A 74 0.32 15.27 10.26
CA ARG A 74 -0.24 15.44 8.91
C ARG A 74 -0.60 14.09 8.30
N LEU A 75 0.28 13.09 8.39
CA LEU A 75 0.00 11.74 7.90
C LEU A 75 -1.13 11.06 8.68
N ASP A 76 -1.16 11.18 10.01
CA ASP A 76 -2.24 10.68 10.85
C ASP A 76 -3.60 11.21 10.39
N THR A 77 -3.66 12.52 10.11
CA THR A 77 -4.87 13.16 9.58
C THR A 77 -5.25 12.62 8.19
N VAL A 78 -4.27 12.42 7.29
CA VAL A 78 -4.53 11.82 5.97
C VAL A 78 -5.08 10.40 6.10
N GLN A 79 -4.53 9.58 7.00
CA GLN A 79 -4.97 8.19 7.23
C GLN A 79 -6.36 8.13 7.90
N GLU A 80 -6.64 9.04 8.84
CA GLU A 80 -7.98 9.19 9.44
C GLU A 80 -9.01 9.54 8.37
N LEU A 81 -8.69 10.48 7.48
CA LEU A 81 -9.58 10.91 6.40
C LEU A 81 -9.81 9.80 5.37
N TRP A 82 -8.77 9.02 5.04
CA TRP A 82 -8.89 7.84 4.20
C TRP A 82 -9.97 6.89 4.71
N THR A 83 -9.96 6.61 6.01
CA THR A 83 -10.91 5.72 6.68
C THR A 83 -12.29 6.37 6.81
N THR A 84 -12.35 7.60 7.31
CA THR A 84 -13.60 8.34 7.57
C THR A 84 -14.42 8.54 6.31
N TYR A 85 -13.75 8.87 5.20
CA TYR A 85 -14.40 9.04 3.91
C TYR A 85 -14.47 7.73 3.11
N ARG A 86 -14.14 6.57 3.71
CA ARG A 86 -13.98 5.22 3.11
C ARG A 86 -13.42 5.25 1.69
N LEU A 87 -12.28 5.91 1.52
CA LEU A 87 -11.64 6.10 0.22
C LEU A 87 -11.11 4.79 -0.37
N ASP A 88 -10.94 3.75 0.45
CA ASP A 88 -10.69 2.36 0.04
C ASP A 88 -11.78 1.83 -0.91
N THR A 89 -13.04 2.16 -0.64
CA THR A 89 -14.15 1.77 -1.53
C THR A 89 -14.15 2.57 -2.82
N LEU A 90 -13.78 3.85 -2.73
CA LEU A 90 -13.75 4.76 -3.86
C LEU A 90 -12.62 4.41 -4.84
N GLU A 91 -11.46 3.98 -4.32
CA GLU A 91 -10.29 3.55 -5.11
C GLU A 91 -10.64 2.44 -6.12
N LYS A 92 -11.60 1.56 -5.78
CA LYS A 92 -12.05 0.47 -6.67
C LYS A 92 -12.73 1.00 -7.93
N ASP A 93 -13.47 2.08 -7.81
CA ASP A 93 -14.23 2.70 -8.91
C ASP A 93 -13.42 3.81 -9.59
N PHE A 94 -12.50 4.45 -8.85
CA PHE A 94 -11.66 5.55 -9.30
C PHE A 94 -10.18 5.26 -8.94
N PRO A 95 -9.44 4.56 -9.81
CA PRO A 95 -8.02 4.29 -9.59
C PRO A 95 -7.20 5.59 -9.45
N GLY A 96 -6.28 5.59 -8.49
CA GLY A 96 -5.40 6.72 -8.18
C GLY A 96 -5.94 7.66 -7.09
N VAL A 97 -7.06 7.35 -6.43
CA VAL A 97 -7.64 8.17 -5.35
C VAL A 97 -6.63 8.41 -4.21
N ARG A 98 -5.83 7.40 -3.84
CA ARG A 98 -4.76 7.53 -2.85
C ARG A 98 -3.69 8.52 -3.29
N ILE A 99 -3.24 8.42 -4.54
CA ILE A 99 -2.22 9.31 -5.08
C ILE A 99 -2.75 10.75 -5.13
N GLN A 100 -3.99 10.95 -5.58
CA GLN A 100 -4.64 12.26 -5.59
C GLN A 100 -4.80 12.83 -4.17
N LEU A 101 -5.19 12.00 -3.19
CA LEU A 101 -5.26 12.43 -1.79
C LEU A 101 -3.92 12.95 -1.29
N PHE A 102 -2.85 12.18 -1.46
CA PHE A 102 -1.51 12.57 -1.03
C PHE A 102 -1.01 13.81 -1.79
N ARG A 103 -1.19 13.84 -3.11
CA ARG A 103 -0.86 14.96 -4.01
C ARG A 103 -1.47 16.28 -3.53
N ASP A 104 -2.77 16.27 -3.20
CA ASP A 104 -3.53 17.47 -2.88
C ASP A 104 -3.52 17.81 -1.37
N THR A 105 -2.81 17.01 -0.56
CA THR A 105 -2.63 17.22 0.89
C THR A 105 -1.16 17.44 1.24
N VAL A 106 -0.42 16.37 1.52
CA VAL A 106 0.96 16.41 2.04
C VAL A 106 2.01 16.74 0.97
N PHE A 107 1.69 16.51 -0.31
CA PHE A 107 2.52 16.92 -1.44
C PHE A 107 2.06 18.23 -2.09
N LYS A 108 1.04 18.91 -1.56
CA LYS A 108 0.43 20.08 -2.22
C LYS A 108 1.45 21.17 -2.59
N ASP A 109 2.45 21.37 -1.74
CA ASP A 109 3.49 22.38 -1.91
C ASP A 109 4.76 21.84 -2.59
N ALA A 110 4.73 20.60 -3.11
CA ALA A 110 5.82 20.02 -3.89
C ALA A 110 6.02 20.75 -5.22
N GLY A 111 7.23 20.63 -5.77
CA GLY A 111 7.59 21.22 -7.06
C GLY A 111 6.69 20.74 -8.20
N LYS A 112 6.58 21.56 -9.25
CA LYS A 112 5.87 21.19 -10.49
C LYS A 112 6.32 19.83 -11.06
N PRO A 113 7.61 19.44 -11.04
CA PRO A 113 8.03 18.12 -11.51
C PRO A 113 7.33 16.97 -10.79
N VAL A 114 7.31 17.00 -9.44
CA VAL A 114 6.64 16.00 -8.60
C VAL A 114 5.13 16.00 -8.86
N GLN A 115 4.50 17.17 -8.88
CA GLN A 115 3.06 17.31 -9.13
C GLN A 115 2.66 16.75 -10.51
N ASN A 116 3.41 17.07 -11.55
CA ASN A 116 3.18 16.57 -12.90
C ASN A 116 3.36 15.05 -12.96
N ARG A 117 4.40 14.51 -12.33
CA ARG A 117 4.61 13.05 -12.29
C ARG A 117 3.49 12.32 -11.57
N LEU A 118 3.01 12.85 -10.44
CA LEU A 118 1.85 12.27 -9.75
C LEU A 118 0.59 12.29 -10.63
N ASN A 119 0.36 13.37 -11.38
CA ASN A 119 -0.75 13.44 -12.34
C ASN A 119 -0.62 12.40 -13.46
N ASP A 120 0.57 12.24 -14.03
CA ASP A 120 0.84 11.24 -15.06
C ASP A 120 0.59 9.81 -14.55
N ILE A 121 0.98 9.51 -13.31
CA ILE A 121 0.74 8.20 -12.70
C ILE A 121 -0.76 7.97 -12.51
N VAL A 122 -1.50 8.95 -11.98
CA VAL A 122 -2.97 8.86 -11.85
C VAL A 122 -3.62 8.61 -13.21
N GLN A 123 -3.18 9.30 -14.26
CA GLN A 123 -3.72 9.11 -15.60
C GLN A 123 -3.47 7.69 -16.13
N LYS A 124 -2.25 7.17 -15.96
CA LYS A 124 -1.91 5.80 -16.36
C LYS A 124 -2.71 4.75 -15.59
N LEU A 125 -2.97 4.96 -14.29
CA LEU A 125 -3.82 4.07 -13.50
C LEU A 125 -5.26 4.05 -14.00
N LYS A 126 -5.81 5.22 -14.32
CA LYS A 126 -7.17 5.32 -14.90
C LYS A 126 -7.27 4.60 -16.25
N GLU A 127 -6.24 4.71 -17.08
CA GLU A 127 -6.14 4.03 -18.37
C GLU A 127 -5.82 2.53 -18.25
N ARG A 128 -5.61 2.02 -17.02
CA ARG A 128 -5.16 0.65 -16.74
C ARG A 128 -3.88 0.29 -17.49
N ALA A 129 -3.00 1.28 -17.66
CA ALA A 129 -1.74 1.18 -18.38
C ALA A 129 -0.54 0.82 -17.47
N LEU A 130 -0.79 0.49 -16.20
CA LEU A 130 0.20 0.02 -15.23
C LEU A 130 -0.29 -1.28 -14.61
N ALA A 131 0.60 -2.28 -14.52
CA ALA A 131 0.34 -3.48 -13.72
C ALA A 131 0.48 -3.16 -12.22
N ASP A 132 -0.22 -3.91 -11.37
CA ASP A 132 -0.23 -3.66 -9.91
C ASP A 132 1.19 -3.69 -9.30
N ASP A 133 2.08 -4.54 -9.81
CA ASP A 133 3.46 -4.64 -9.33
C ASP A 133 4.38 -3.52 -9.86
N GLU A 134 3.95 -2.76 -10.88
CA GLU A 134 4.70 -1.61 -11.44
C GLU A 134 4.34 -0.28 -10.78
N ILE A 135 3.20 -0.20 -10.08
CA ILE A 135 2.73 1.04 -9.45
C ILE A 135 3.75 1.55 -8.44
N VAL A 136 4.24 0.64 -7.58
CA VAL A 136 5.24 0.92 -6.55
C VAL A 136 6.52 1.45 -7.19
N ASP A 137 7.06 0.73 -8.17
CA ASP A 137 8.29 1.12 -8.86
C ASP A 137 8.13 2.49 -9.56
N THR A 138 6.98 2.73 -10.20
CA THR A 138 6.69 3.99 -10.89
C THR A 138 6.58 5.17 -9.92
N LEU A 139 6.00 4.97 -8.74
CA LEU A 139 5.95 6.00 -7.69
C LEU A 139 7.35 6.30 -7.15
N LEU A 140 8.20 5.29 -7.03
CA LEU A 140 9.53 5.47 -6.46
C LEU A 140 10.48 6.23 -7.38
N THR A 141 10.19 6.30 -8.69
CA THR A 141 10.92 7.20 -9.61
C THR A 141 10.72 8.68 -9.28
N LEU A 142 9.81 9.05 -8.38
CA LEU A 142 9.68 10.45 -7.90
C LEU A 142 10.98 10.95 -7.27
N LYS A 143 11.76 10.06 -6.66
CA LYS A 143 13.07 10.37 -6.08
C LYS A 143 14.12 10.78 -7.12
N ASP A 144 13.94 10.36 -8.37
CA ASP A 144 14.88 10.62 -9.45
C ASP A 144 14.67 12.00 -10.10
N LEU A 145 13.53 12.64 -9.85
CA LEU A 145 13.19 13.95 -10.43
C LEU A 145 13.95 15.09 -9.75
N GLU A 146 13.92 15.10 -8.43
CA GLU A 146 14.58 16.07 -7.57
C GLU A 146 14.80 15.47 -6.18
N PRO A 147 15.86 15.90 -5.45
CA PRO A 147 16.05 15.48 -4.07
C PRO A 147 14.82 15.85 -3.22
N LEU A 148 14.07 14.85 -2.79
CA LEU A 148 12.93 15.02 -1.91
C LEU A 148 13.40 15.39 -0.50
N SER A 149 12.62 16.22 0.20
CA SER A 149 12.86 16.45 1.63
C SER A 149 12.60 15.17 2.42
N SER A 150 13.17 15.07 3.62
CA SER A 150 12.92 13.93 4.52
C SER A 150 11.42 13.74 4.82
N GLU A 151 10.65 14.83 4.91
CA GLU A 151 9.19 14.77 5.07
C GLU A 151 8.50 14.17 3.82
N MET A 152 8.92 14.56 2.62
CA MET A 152 8.35 14.03 1.38
C MET A 152 8.71 12.55 1.17
N GLU A 153 9.93 12.14 1.54
CA GLU A 153 10.31 10.72 1.53
C GLU A 153 9.48 9.90 2.53
N PHE A 154 9.22 10.46 3.71
CA PHE A 154 8.32 9.89 4.70
C PHE A 154 6.93 9.69 4.09
N TYR A 155 6.31 10.72 3.50
CA TYR A 155 4.99 10.56 2.88
C TYR A 155 4.99 9.61 1.68
N LEU A 156 6.02 9.65 0.82
CA LEU A 156 6.14 8.76 -0.34
C LEU A 156 6.14 7.29 0.11
N THR A 157 6.92 6.98 1.15
CA THR A 157 6.98 5.63 1.71
C THR A 157 5.61 5.13 2.16
N ARG A 158 4.82 5.95 2.88
CA ARG A 158 3.49 5.54 3.36
C ARG A 158 2.39 5.67 2.31
N MET A 159 2.58 6.49 1.28
CA MET A 159 1.72 6.49 0.11
C MET A 159 1.82 5.14 -0.61
N THR A 160 3.05 4.65 -0.80
CA THR A 160 3.36 3.41 -1.51
C THR A 160 3.10 2.15 -0.68
N TYR A 161 3.23 2.22 0.64
CA TYR A 161 2.99 1.09 1.56
C TYR A 161 1.91 1.46 2.58
N PRO A 162 0.62 1.27 2.24
CA PRO A 162 -0.51 1.75 3.03
C PRO A 162 -0.63 1.22 4.45
N HIS A 163 -0.07 0.05 4.71
CA HIS A 163 -0.11 -0.58 6.03
C HIS A 163 0.82 0.09 7.04
N LEU A 164 1.79 0.88 6.58
CA LEU A 164 2.73 1.54 7.47
C LEU A 164 2.00 2.62 8.27
N SER A 165 2.09 2.49 9.59
CA SER A 165 1.75 3.57 10.48
C SER A 165 2.73 4.72 10.30
N SER A 166 2.28 5.87 10.72
CA SER A 166 3.07 7.08 10.79
C SER A 166 4.28 6.91 11.73
N THR A 167 4.13 6.15 12.83
CA THR A 167 5.22 5.82 13.78
C THR A 167 6.18 4.72 13.32
N ASP A 168 5.84 3.96 12.27
CA ASP A 168 6.67 2.81 11.85
C ASP A 168 8.03 3.28 11.31
N SER A 169 9.14 2.73 11.79
CA SER A 169 10.42 2.95 11.13
C SER A 169 10.49 2.11 9.84
N ALA A 170 10.59 2.78 8.70
CA ALA A 170 10.66 2.13 7.39
C ALA A 170 11.48 2.95 6.40
N GLU A 171 12.26 2.27 5.56
CA GLU A 171 13.11 2.88 4.53
C GLU A 171 12.88 2.19 3.19
N ILE A 172 12.98 2.92 2.09
CA ILE A 172 12.90 2.35 0.74
C ILE A 172 14.31 1.95 0.29
N LEU A 173 14.50 0.68 -0.09
CA LEU A 173 15.69 0.20 -0.78
C LEU A 173 15.38 -0.04 -2.26
N SER A 174 16.12 0.61 -3.14
CA SER A 174 16.16 0.23 -4.56
C SER A 174 16.97 -1.07 -4.70
N VAL A 175 16.33 -2.18 -5.10
CA VAL A 175 17.01 -3.46 -5.35
C VAL A 175 17.17 -3.66 -6.84
N ILE A 176 18.41 -3.76 -7.33
CA ILE A 176 18.68 -4.10 -8.73
C ILE A 176 18.57 -5.62 -8.88
N LYS A 177 17.52 -6.11 -9.55
CA LYS A 177 17.33 -7.54 -9.82
C LYS A 177 17.40 -7.79 -11.33
N TRP A 178 18.46 -8.47 -11.78
CA TRP A 178 18.56 -9.06 -13.14
C TRP A 178 18.14 -8.12 -14.29
N GLY A 179 18.63 -6.88 -14.27
CA GLY A 179 18.35 -5.89 -15.33
C GLY A 179 17.09 -5.04 -15.14
N SER A 180 16.24 -5.34 -14.15
CA SER A 180 15.14 -4.46 -13.70
C SER A 180 15.35 -3.98 -12.27
N GLN A 181 15.18 -2.67 -12.05
CA GLN A 181 15.22 -2.06 -10.72
C GLN A 181 13.86 -2.28 -10.07
N LYS A 182 13.77 -3.21 -9.10
CA LYS A 182 12.57 -3.39 -8.27
C LYS A 182 12.85 -2.82 -6.89
N SER A 183 12.06 -1.86 -6.48
CA SER A 183 12.25 -1.23 -5.17
C SER A 183 11.45 -1.96 -4.11
N ASP A 184 12.07 -2.17 -2.95
CA ASP A 184 11.46 -2.84 -1.81
C ASP A 184 11.53 -1.95 -0.56
N VAL A 185 10.55 -2.06 0.32
CA VAL A 185 10.61 -1.38 1.62
C VAL A 185 11.23 -2.27 2.66
N VAL A 186 12.07 -1.69 3.50
CA VAL A 186 12.59 -2.27 4.72
C VAL A 186 11.70 -1.84 5.85
N VAL A 187 11.08 -2.80 6.52
CA VAL A 187 10.32 -2.56 7.74
C VAL A 187 11.17 -2.95 8.93
N TYR A 188 11.30 -2.03 9.87
CA TYR A 188 12.02 -2.23 11.11
C TYR A 188 11.06 -2.66 12.22
N PHE A 189 11.47 -3.63 13.03
CA PHE A 189 10.74 -4.01 14.23
C PHE A 189 11.70 -4.49 15.31
N GLU A 190 11.33 -4.35 16.57
CA GLU A 190 12.11 -4.88 17.69
C GLU A 190 11.66 -6.29 18.05
N ASP A 191 12.62 -7.14 18.37
CA ASP A 191 12.33 -8.43 18.99
C ASP A 191 12.02 -8.25 20.50
N LYS A 192 11.69 -9.35 21.19
CA LYS A 192 11.36 -9.31 22.63
C LYS A 192 12.53 -8.93 23.54
N GLU A 193 13.74 -8.91 23.01
CA GLU A 193 14.96 -8.51 23.72
C GLU A 193 15.38 -7.07 23.37
N GLY A 194 14.61 -6.38 22.52
CA GLY A 194 14.88 -5.01 22.07
C GLY A 194 15.89 -4.93 20.93
N GLN A 195 16.23 -6.05 20.28
CA GLN A 195 17.11 -6.03 19.12
C GLN A 195 16.37 -5.49 17.89
N LEU A 196 16.97 -4.52 17.18
CA LEU A 196 16.38 -3.96 15.97
C LEU A 196 16.57 -4.92 14.78
N LEU A 197 15.47 -5.35 14.20
CA LEU A 197 15.44 -6.28 13.07
C LEU A 197 14.81 -5.65 11.84
N ARG A 198 15.20 -6.14 10.66
CA ARG A 198 14.74 -5.66 9.36
C ARG A 198 14.03 -6.76 8.59
N VAL A 199 12.82 -6.51 8.11
CA VAL A 199 12.10 -7.39 7.17
C VAL A 199 12.13 -6.79 5.78
N ARG A 200 12.63 -7.56 4.80
CA ARG A 200 12.69 -7.17 3.39
C ARG A 200 12.87 -8.38 2.47
N GLN A 201 12.79 -8.17 1.17
CA GLN A 201 13.26 -9.11 0.17
C GLN A 201 14.79 -9.26 0.25
N PRO A 202 15.32 -10.44 -0.12
CA PRO A 202 16.76 -10.62 -0.23
C PRO A 202 17.32 -9.77 -1.39
N VAL A 203 18.45 -9.10 -1.14
CA VAL A 203 19.13 -8.21 -2.10
C VAL A 203 20.26 -8.89 -2.87
N THR A 204 20.75 -10.03 -2.37
CA THR A 204 21.80 -10.81 -3.05
C THR A 204 21.50 -12.30 -3.08
N HIS A 205 22.08 -13.02 -4.04
CA HIS A 205 22.02 -14.50 -4.07
C HIS A 205 22.63 -15.14 -2.81
N LYS A 206 23.59 -14.47 -2.15
CA LYS A 206 24.19 -14.93 -0.90
C LYS A 206 23.14 -14.99 0.24
N GLU A 207 22.21 -14.05 0.27
CA GLU A 207 21.13 -14.02 1.25
C GLU A 207 20.11 -15.14 0.99
N VAL A 208 19.76 -15.40 -0.27
CA VAL A 208 18.90 -16.55 -0.65
C VAL A 208 19.58 -17.87 -0.26
N ALA A 209 20.88 -18.01 -0.54
CA ALA A 209 21.66 -19.18 -0.14
C ALA A 209 21.77 -19.33 1.39
N ARG A 210 21.88 -18.22 2.13
CA ARG A 210 21.84 -18.23 3.60
C ARG A 210 20.48 -18.69 4.11
N LEU A 211 19.38 -18.19 3.56
CA LEU A 211 18.03 -18.63 3.92
C LEU A 211 17.84 -20.13 3.64
N TYR A 212 18.30 -20.62 2.48
CA TYR A 212 18.30 -22.05 2.15
C TYR A 212 19.04 -22.88 3.22
N ARG A 213 20.23 -22.43 3.65
CA ARG A 213 20.99 -23.10 4.73
C ARG A 213 20.23 -23.10 6.06
N LEU A 214 19.50 -22.04 6.40
CA LEU A 214 18.68 -22.03 7.62
C LEU A 214 17.60 -23.11 7.60
N PHE A 215 16.94 -23.33 6.45
CA PHE A 215 15.98 -24.44 6.30
C PHE A 215 16.65 -25.80 6.47
N LEU A 216 17.81 -26.04 5.84
CA LEU A 216 18.56 -27.28 6.01
C LEU A 216 18.98 -27.52 7.47
N SER A 217 19.50 -26.50 8.15
CA SER A 217 19.86 -26.58 9.56
C SER A 217 18.66 -26.86 10.47
N ALA A 218 17.46 -26.44 10.07
CA ALA A 218 16.22 -26.75 10.77
C ALA A 218 15.63 -28.13 10.39
N ASN A 219 16.34 -28.93 9.59
CA ASN A 219 15.88 -30.20 9.04
C ASN A 219 14.56 -30.07 8.23
N LEU A 220 14.42 -28.97 7.51
CA LEU A 220 13.29 -28.69 6.63
C LEU A 220 13.78 -28.77 5.18
N PRO A 221 13.59 -29.90 4.48
CA PRO A 221 13.95 -30.00 3.07
C PRO A 221 13.12 -29.02 2.25
N VAL A 222 13.77 -28.22 1.40
CA VAL A 222 13.13 -27.20 0.57
C VAL A 222 13.74 -27.21 -0.83
N GLU A 223 12.92 -26.88 -1.81
CA GLU A 223 13.34 -26.69 -3.20
C GLU A 223 12.92 -25.30 -3.64
N PHE A 224 13.86 -24.51 -4.13
CA PHE A 224 13.58 -23.15 -4.61
C PHE A 224 13.43 -23.15 -6.13
N SER A 225 12.36 -22.53 -6.62
CA SER A 225 12.08 -22.34 -8.04
C SER A 225 12.07 -20.86 -8.39
N GLN A 226 11.97 -20.54 -9.68
CA GLN A 226 11.85 -19.16 -10.15
C GLN A 226 10.50 -18.52 -9.80
N GLU A 227 9.48 -19.33 -9.51
CA GLU A 227 8.15 -18.86 -9.07
C GLU A 227 8.13 -18.45 -7.60
N HIS A 228 9.19 -18.75 -6.85
CA HIS A 228 9.28 -18.40 -5.44
C HIS A 228 9.71 -16.96 -5.23
N HIS A 229 8.91 -16.28 -4.41
CA HIS A 229 9.21 -15.02 -3.77
C HIS A 229 9.73 -15.29 -2.36
N PHE A 230 10.58 -14.39 -1.87
CA PHE A 230 11.30 -14.55 -0.60
C PHE A 230 11.12 -13.32 0.27
N LEU A 231 11.02 -13.53 1.57
CA LEU A 231 11.06 -12.48 2.58
C LEU A 231 12.03 -12.92 3.68
N VAL A 232 12.99 -12.07 4.02
CA VAL A 232 14.05 -12.35 5.00
C VAL A 232 13.96 -11.41 6.19
N VAL A 233 14.37 -11.93 7.35
CA VAL A 233 14.68 -11.13 8.53
C VAL A 233 16.19 -10.98 8.63
N VAL A 234 16.63 -9.74 8.76
CA VAL A 234 18.04 -9.36 8.81
C VAL A 234 18.32 -8.65 10.14
N ASP A 235 19.35 -9.09 10.85
CA ASP A 235 19.81 -8.44 12.08
C ASP A 235 20.53 -7.11 11.81
N GLU A 236 20.96 -6.41 12.86
CA GLU A 236 21.72 -5.16 12.76
C GLU A 236 23.04 -5.31 11.99
N LYS A 237 23.66 -6.50 12.04
CA LYS A 237 24.93 -6.82 11.36
C LYS A 237 24.75 -7.15 9.88
N GLY A 238 23.51 -7.17 9.37
CA GLY A 238 23.24 -7.52 7.98
C GLY A 238 23.15 -9.02 7.71
N GLN A 239 23.07 -9.85 8.75
CA GLN A 239 22.94 -11.30 8.61
C GLN A 239 21.48 -11.73 8.51
N VAL A 240 21.19 -12.60 7.55
CA VAL A 240 19.87 -13.27 7.48
C VAL A 240 19.79 -14.29 8.61
N ILE A 241 18.86 -14.04 9.53
CA ILE A 241 18.58 -14.86 10.73
C ILE A 241 17.22 -15.58 10.65
N GLY A 242 16.46 -15.35 9.58
CA GLY A 242 15.18 -16.01 9.34
C GLY A 242 14.57 -15.59 8.02
N GLY A 243 13.48 -16.23 7.65
CA GLY A 243 12.73 -15.87 6.45
C GLY A 243 11.66 -16.89 6.08
N LEU A 244 10.97 -16.60 4.99
CA LEU A 244 9.95 -17.44 4.38
C LEU A 244 10.03 -17.34 2.87
N PHE A 245 9.40 -18.30 2.19
CA PHE A 245 9.18 -18.25 0.76
C PHE A 245 7.76 -18.65 0.41
N TYR A 246 7.26 -18.07 -0.66
CA TYR A 246 5.88 -18.18 -1.09
C TYR A 246 5.78 -18.03 -2.61
N ARG A 247 4.64 -18.40 -3.17
CA ARG A 247 4.30 -18.18 -4.58
C ARG A 247 2.88 -17.64 -4.69
N PHE A 248 2.62 -16.85 -5.72
CA PHE A 248 1.25 -16.49 -6.06
C PHE A 248 0.56 -17.69 -6.72
N THR A 249 -0.67 -17.98 -6.30
CA THR A 249 -1.49 -19.07 -6.86
C THR A 249 -2.62 -18.55 -7.76
N GLY A 250 -2.76 -17.23 -7.83
CA GLY A 250 -3.71 -16.50 -8.67
C GLY A 250 -3.53 -15.00 -8.44
N SER A 251 -4.39 -14.19 -9.05
CA SER A 251 -4.34 -12.72 -8.90
C SER A 251 -4.68 -12.23 -7.49
N ASP A 252 -5.44 -13.01 -6.71
CA ASP A 252 -5.87 -12.63 -5.35
C ASP A 252 -5.52 -13.68 -4.28
N SER A 253 -4.63 -14.63 -4.59
CA SER A 253 -4.22 -15.69 -3.67
C SER A 253 -2.73 -15.98 -3.69
N ALA A 254 -2.20 -16.33 -2.52
CA ALA A 254 -0.81 -16.77 -2.36
C ALA A 254 -0.72 -18.05 -1.53
N HIS A 255 0.30 -18.86 -1.82
CA HIS A 255 0.67 -20.02 -1.02
C HIS A 255 2.03 -19.78 -0.37
N MET A 256 2.08 -19.79 0.95
CA MET A 256 3.33 -19.75 1.71
C MET A 256 3.79 -21.19 1.97
N GLU A 257 4.97 -21.52 1.47
CA GLU A 257 5.48 -22.88 1.52
C GLU A 257 6.01 -23.22 2.92
N LYS A 258 7.06 -22.53 3.35
CA LYS A 258 7.68 -22.71 4.67
C LYS A 258 8.28 -21.41 5.18
N MET A 259 8.46 -21.35 6.49
CA MET A 259 9.20 -20.31 7.19
C MET A 259 10.22 -20.93 8.14
N VAL A 260 11.31 -20.21 8.42
CA VAL A 260 12.34 -20.63 9.37
C VAL A 260 12.88 -19.42 10.11
N ILE A 261 13.09 -19.59 11.42
CA ILE A 261 13.87 -18.67 12.25
C ILE A 261 15.05 -19.48 12.79
N GLU A 262 16.25 -18.88 12.74
CA GLU A 262 17.47 -19.46 13.28
C GLU A 262 17.30 -19.81 14.75
N GLU A 263 17.81 -20.98 15.17
CA GLU A 263 17.45 -21.60 16.43
C GLU A 263 17.65 -20.71 17.66
N HIS A 264 18.79 -20.02 17.73
CA HIS A 264 19.13 -19.11 18.84
C HIS A 264 18.32 -17.79 18.83
N HIS A 265 17.59 -17.51 17.76
CA HIS A 265 16.71 -16.36 17.59
C HIS A 265 15.22 -16.72 17.77
N ARG A 266 14.88 -17.99 18.01
CA ARG A 266 13.49 -18.43 18.22
C ARG A 266 12.93 -17.94 19.55
N LYS A 267 11.59 -17.89 19.63
CA LYS A 267 10.80 -17.45 20.81
C LYS A 267 10.95 -15.96 21.18
N LYS A 268 11.74 -15.18 20.42
CA LYS A 268 11.92 -13.73 20.59
C LYS A 268 10.92 -12.86 19.82
N GLY A 269 9.82 -13.43 19.31
CA GLY A 269 8.81 -12.66 18.55
C GLY A 269 9.14 -12.43 17.06
N ILE A 270 10.30 -12.86 16.59
CA ILE A 270 10.76 -12.66 15.19
C ILE A 270 9.82 -13.30 14.17
N GLY A 271 9.37 -14.54 14.41
CA GLY A 271 8.43 -15.22 13.52
C GLY A 271 7.07 -14.53 13.43
N GLU A 272 6.64 -13.85 14.49
CA GLU A 272 5.43 -13.05 14.50
C GLU A 272 5.59 -11.75 13.70
N GLY A 273 6.70 -11.04 13.89
CA GLY A 273 7.03 -9.84 13.11
C GLY A 273 7.12 -10.14 11.61
N LEU A 274 7.80 -11.24 11.24
CA LEU A 274 7.91 -11.69 9.86
C LEU A 274 6.54 -12.00 9.23
N LEU A 275 5.67 -12.74 9.94
CA LEU A 275 4.34 -13.08 9.42
C LEU A 275 3.42 -11.85 9.31
N LYS A 276 3.45 -10.95 10.29
CA LYS A 276 2.70 -9.69 10.24
C LYS A 276 3.07 -8.89 9.00
N GLU A 277 4.36 -8.70 8.78
CA GLU A 277 4.84 -7.95 7.61
C GLU A 277 4.57 -8.69 6.29
N PHE A 278 4.65 -10.01 6.29
CA PHE A 278 4.24 -10.81 5.12
C PHE A 278 2.77 -10.59 4.75
N PHE A 279 1.84 -10.66 5.70
CA PHE A 279 0.42 -10.40 5.42
C PHE A 279 0.16 -8.97 5.00
N ASN A 280 0.86 -7.99 5.57
CA ASN A 280 0.78 -6.59 5.17
C ASN A 280 1.15 -6.40 3.70
N ARG A 281 2.28 -6.99 3.28
CA ARG A 281 2.73 -6.94 1.89
C ARG A 281 1.74 -7.59 0.94
N LEU A 282 1.21 -8.75 1.32
CA LEU A 282 0.21 -9.44 0.50
C LEU A 282 -1.10 -8.63 0.37
N ARG A 283 -1.56 -7.98 1.45
CA ARG A 283 -2.70 -7.05 1.38
C ARG A 283 -2.46 -5.91 0.40
N ASN A 284 -1.26 -5.33 0.39
CA ASN A 284 -0.91 -4.27 -0.55
C ASN A 284 -0.86 -4.75 -2.01
N HIS A 285 -0.54 -6.04 -2.24
CA HIS A 285 -0.59 -6.66 -3.57
C HIS A 285 -2.01 -7.16 -3.93
N GLY A 286 -3.05 -6.75 -3.19
CA GLY A 286 -4.44 -7.16 -3.49
C GLY A 286 -4.77 -8.62 -3.16
N VAL A 287 -3.88 -9.36 -2.48
CA VAL A 287 -4.14 -10.74 -2.09
C VAL A 287 -5.20 -10.78 -1.00
N LYS A 288 -6.20 -11.64 -1.20
CA LYS A 288 -7.34 -11.83 -0.29
C LYS A 288 -7.21 -13.08 0.55
N ALA A 289 -6.50 -14.09 0.08
CA ALA A 289 -6.33 -15.36 0.80
C ALA A 289 -4.89 -15.86 0.72
N VAL A 290 -4.38 -16.30 1.87
CA VAL A 290 -3.07 -16.95 2.00
C VAL A 290 -3.28 -18.38 2.46
N THR A 291 -2.63 -19.33 1.80
CA THR A 291 -2.67 -20.74 2.18
C THR A 291 -1.32 -21.22 2.68
N VAL A 292 -1.33 -22.21 3.56
CA VAL A 292 -0.14 -22.91 4.07
C VAL A 292 -0.40 -24.41 4.10
N GLY A 293 0.67 -25.21 4.02
CA GLY A 293 0.58 -26.63 4.34
C GLY A 293 0.30 -26.88 5.82
N PHE A 294 0.11 -28.15 6.21
CA PHE A 294 -0.19 -28.55 7.59
C PHE A 294 1.05 -28.69 8.49
N LEU A 295 2.17 -28.07 8.13
CA LEU A 295 3.35 -28.09 8.99
C LEU A 295 3.12 -27.14 10.18
N GLN A 296 3.11 -27.66 11.41
CA GLN A 296 2.88 -26.89 12.64
C GLN A 296 1.53 -26.12 12.69
N PRO A 297 0.38 -26.81 12.59
CA PRO A 297 -0.93 -26.16 12.49
C PRO A 297 -1.26 -25.32 13.72
N ALA A 298 -0.85 -25.75 14.92
CA ALA A 298 -1.05 -24.99 16.16
C ALA A 298 -0.36 -23.62 16.13
N TYR A 299 0.79 -23.49 15.45
CA TYR A 299 1.46 -22.20 15.28
C TYR A 299 0.65 -21.30 14.36
N PHE A 300 0.22 -21.80 13.20
CA PHE A 300 -0.52 -21.01 12.21
C PHE A 300 -1.94 -20.64 12.64
N HIS A 301 -2.61 -21.47 13.44
CA HIS A 301 -3.91 -21.12 14.03
C HIS A 301 -3.85 -19.80 14.82
N ARG A 302 -2.75 -19.56 15.55
CA ARG A 302 -2.55 -18.29 16.29
C ARG A 302 -2.47 -17.05 15.41
N PHE A 303 -2.20 -17.23 14.12
CA PHE A 303 -2.18 -16.16 13.12
C PHE A 303 -3.47 -16.09 12.29
N GLY A 304 -4.52 -16.83 12.70
CA GLY A 304 -5.83 -16.82 12.04
C GLY A 304 -5.91 -17.69 10.80
N PHE A 305 -5.05 -18.69 10.66
CA PHE A 305 -5.25 -19.75 9.68
C PHE A 305 -6.25 -20.77 10.20
N ASN A 306 -7.17 -21.21 9.34
CA ASN A 306 -8.18 -22.22 9.65
C ASN A 306 -8.27 -23.26 8.52
N ILE A 307 -8.90 -24.40 8.81
CA ILE A 307 -9.19 -25.42 7.80
C ILE A 307 -10.42 -24.98 7.00
N ASP A 308 -10.32 -25.04 5.69
CA ASP A 308 -11.44 -24.78 4.77
C ASP A 308 -11.41 -25.83 3.67
N HIS A 309 -12.56 -26.47 3.42
CA HIS A 309 -12.71 -27.59 2.49
C HIS A 309 -12.33 -27.25 1.04
N ARG A 310 -12.23 -25.96 0.68
CA ARG A 310 -11.82 -25.50 -0.65
C ARG A 310 -10.30 -25.57 -0.88
N TYR A 311 -9.52 -25.76 0.19
CA TYR A 311 -8.06 -25.76 0.11
C TYR A 311 -7.49 -27.05 0.68
N ALA A 312 -6.41 -27.56 0.06
CA ALA A 312 -5.68 -28.73 0.56
C ALA A 312 -4.86 -28.46 1.83
N GLY A 313 -4.82 -27.21 2.30
CA GLY A 313 -4.05 -26.75 3.45
C GLY A 313 -4.88 -25.84 4.37
N MET A 314 -4.22 -25.11 5.26
CA MET A 314 -4.89 -24.10 6.07
C MET A 314 -4.95 -22.77 5.30
N VAL A 315 -6.00 -21.98 5.50
CA VAL A 315 -6.22 -20.69 4.85
C VAL A 315 -6.39 -19.56 5.87
N LYS A 316 -5.80 -18.40 5.57
CA LYS A 316 -6.06 -17.12 6.23
C LYS A 316 -6.64 -16.15 5.20
N TYR A 317 -7.81 -15.60 5.49
CA TYR A 317 -8.35 -14.48 4.73
C TYR A 317 -7.73 -13.16 5.20
N LEU A 318 -7.29 -12.33 4.25
CA LEU A 318 -6.69 -11.02 4.50
C LEU A 318 -7.70 -9.87 4.37
N THR A 319 -8.89 -10.14 3.81
CA THR A 319 -9.96 -9.16 3.58
C THR A 319 -10.88 -8.92 4.78
N TYR A 320 -10.46 -9.26 6.00
CA TYR A 320 -11.24 -9.01 7.21
C TYR A 320 -10.33 -8.41 8.28
N ASP A 321 -10.51 -7.12 8.53
CA ASP A 321 -10.04 -6.45 9.75
C ASP A 321 -11.26 -5.71 10.31
N SER A 322 -12.22 -6.47 10.83
CA SER A 322 -13.14 -5.98 11.85
C SER A 322 -12.52 -6.37 13.19
N SER A 323 -11.92 -5.39 13.84
CA SER A 323 -11.71 -5.43 15.28
C SER A 323 -13.03 -5.85 15.95
N GLN A 324 -12.97 -6.82 16.87
CA GLN A 324 -14.06 -7.34 17.72
C GLN A 324 -15.10 -8.23 17.01
N ASP A 325 -15.02 -9.54 17.26
CA ASP A 325 -16.18 -10.41 17.54
C ASP A 325 -15.70 -11.80 18.00
N TRP A 326 -15.46 -11.94 19.30
CA TRP A 326 -15.50 -13.20 20.05
C TRP A 326 -15.96 -12.92 21.47
N ALA A 327 -17.12 -12.29 21.60
CA ALA A 327 -17.81 -12.15 22.87
C ALA A 327 -19.33 -12.26 22.70
N SER A 328 -19.81 -13.33 22.06
CA SER A 328 -21.20 -13.77 22.17
C SER A 328 -21.42 -15.06 21.39
N GLU A 329 -20.99 -16.19 21.95
CA GLU A 329 -21.62 -17.51 21.72
C GLU A 329 -21.10 -18.55 22.73
N GLU A 330 -21.23 -18.24 24.03
CA GLU A 330 -21.14 -19.26 25.08
C GLU A 330 -21.98 -18.85 26.31
N ILE A 331 -23.24 -18.46 26.07
CA ILE A 331 -24.32 -18.56 27.07
C ILE A 331 -25.56 -19.14 26.36
N GLN A 332 -25.45 -20.38 25.89
CA GLN A 332 -26.56 -21.32 25.76
C GLN A 332 -26.00 -22.74 25.85
N ASN A 333 -25.78 -23.18 27.10
CA ASN A 333 -25.78 -24.56 27.60
C ASN A 333 -24.70 -24.76 28.68
N ILE A 334 -25.04 -24.37 29.91
CA ILE A 334 -24.96 -25.13 31.18
C ILE A 334 -25.27 -24.16 32.33
#